data_AF-A0A5C7TF50-F1
#
_entry.id   AF-A0A5C7TF50-F1
#
_cell.length_a   1.000
_cell.length_b   1.000
_cell.length_c   1.000
_cell.angle_alpha   90.00
_cell.angle_beta   90.00
_cell.angle_gamma   90.00
#
_symmetry.space_group_name_H-M   'P 1'
#
loop_
_entity.id
_entity.type
_entity.pdbx_description
1 polymer ?
#
loop_
_entity_poly.entity_id
_entity_poly.type
_entity_poly.pdbx_seq_one_letter_code
_entity_poly.pdbx_strand_id
1 'polypeptide(L)'
;MFAANFDLALYARRIGLDHMPAATAFDAAALQSMMQAQLRRITFENLDVQAGKIVSLVPEEIVSKIVGADGQAKRGGYCYELNGLFAMALTALQIPYFFVACRPMFYPMRRPKTHMALVVTIGAERYLCDLGFGSYGMRAPLALSQVNLPQQQDFDQFRLTMPTPGDYVLQAEIDGNWVSQFGFDLHPAEWIDFMPANYLNSTHPDTVFVQKLLLIRQHAQGRTMLVGRELKQSIAGVTQSREISDAELATVLHNEFGLVQ
;
A
#
# COMPACT_ATOMS: atom_id res chain seq x y z
N MET A 1 -4.22 11.02 -11.87
CA MET A 1 -2.79 11.24 -11.61
C MET A 1 -2.06 10.81 -12.85
N PHE A 2 -1.33 11.73 -13.47
CA PHE A 2 -0.61 11.51 -14.71
C PHE A 2 0.89 11.65 -14.43
N ALA A 3 1.70 10.83 -15.10
CA ALA A 3 3.14 11.04 -15.21
C ALA A 3 3.55 10.83 -16.66
N ALA A 4 4.36 11.73 -17.20
CA ALA A 4 4.75 11.68 -18.61
C ALA A 4 5.60 10.44 -18.96
N ASN A 5 6.32 9.87 -17.99
CA ASN A 5 7.14 8.69 -18.14
C ASN A 5 6.44 7.38 -17.72
N PHE A 6 5.15 7.42 -17.37
CA PHE A 6 4.41 6.20 -17.02
C PHE A 6 4.07 5.41 -18.28
N ASP A 7 4.55 4.17 -18.35
CA ASP A 7 4.20 3.21 -19.38
C ASP A 7 3.49 2.01 -18.75
N LEU A 8 2.30 1.70 -19.26
CA LEU A 8 1.44 0.66 -18.72
C LEU A 8 2.04 -0.74 -18.87
N ALA A 9 2.83 -1.00 -19.92
CA ALA A 9 3.49 -2.28 -20.15
C ALA A 9 4.71 -2.46 -19.22
N LEU A 10 5.48 -1.40 -18.97
CA LEU A 10 6.55 -1.41 -17.97
C LEU A 10 5.99 -1.62 -16.57
N TYR A 11 4.87 -0.97 -16.24
CA TYR A 11 4.15 -1.21 -14.99
C TYR A 11 3.69 -2.67 -14.87
N ALA A 12 3.03 -3.23 -15.90
CA ALA A 12 2.57 -4.62 -15.92
C ALA A 12 3.73 -5.59 -15.65
N ARG A 13 4.85 -5.39 -16.35
CA ARG A 13 6.08 -6.14 -16.13
C ARG A 13 6.59 -6.02 -14.69
N ARG A 14 6.57 -4.80 -14.12
CA ARG A 14 7.03 -4.54 -12.74
C ARG A 14 6.20 -5.27 -11.70
N ILE A 15 4.89 -5.41 -11.93
CA ILE A 15 3.98 -6.14 -11.07
C ILE A 15 3.83 -7.62 -11.46
N GLY A 16 4.59 -8.09 -12.45
CA GLY A 16 4.67 -9.49 -12.86
C GLY A 16 3.43 -10.00 -13.60
N LEU A 17 2.73 -9.10 -14.32
CA LEU A 17 1.67 -9.45 -15.25
C LEU A 17 2.22 -9.45 -16.68
N ASP A 18 1.89 -10.48 -17.46
CA ASP A 18 2.28 -10.57 -18.88
C ASP A 18 1.53 -9.53 -19.72
N HIS A 19 0.29 -9.23 -19.34
CA HIS A 19 -0.55 -8.21 -19.97
C HIS A 19 -1.47 -7.58 -18.92
N MET A 20 -1.79 -6.30 -19.11
CA MET A 20 -2.84 -5.66 -18.32
C MET A 20 -4.22 -6.12 -18.78
N PRO A 21 -5.21 -6.17 -17.88
CA PRO A 21 -6.60 -6.34 -18.28
C PRO A 21 -7.00 -5.23 -19.26
N ALA A 22 -7.69 -5.59 -20.34
CA ALA A 22 -8.21 -4.61 -21.28
C ALA A 22 -9.23 -3.69 -20.58
N ALA A 23 -9.20 -2.39 -20.86
CA ALA A 23 -10.12 -1.43 -20.25
C ALA A 23 -11.60 -1.81 -20.45
N THR A 24 -11.95 -2.37 -21.61
CA THR A 24 -13.32 -2.83 -21.94
C THR A 24 -13.78 -4.04 -21.14
N ALA A 25 -12.87 -4.74 -20.47
CA ALA A 25 -13.14 -5.92 -19.65
C ALA A 25 -12.72 -5.71 -18.18
N PHE A 26 -12.48 -4.45 -17.77
CA PHE A 26 -12.00 -4.15 -16.42
C PHE A 26 -13.15 -4.19 -15.41
N ASP A 27 -13.29 -5.32 -14.72
CA ASP A 27 -14.28 -5.55 -13.68
C ASP A 27 -13.64 -5.62 -12.27
N ALA A 28 -14.43 -6.02 -11.27
CA ALA A 28 -13.95 -6.17 -9.90
C ALA A 28 -12.86 -7.24 -9.75
N ALA A 29 -12.90 -8.31 -10.56
CA ALA A 29 -11.87 -9.36 -10.55
C ALA A 29 -10.57 -8.86 -11.17
N ALA A 30 -10.64 -8.07 -12.24
CA ALA A 30 -9.49 -7.39 -12.83
C ALA A 30 -8.85 -6.40 -11.85
N LEU A 31 -9.66 -5.60 -11.14
CA LEU A 31 -9.18 -4.70 -10.09
C LEU A 31 -8.46 -5.45 -8.97
N GLN A 32 -9.06 -6.54 -8.49
CA GLN A 32 -8.47 -7.39 -7.46
C GLN A 32 -7.15 -8.01 -7.92
N SER A 33 -7.11 -8.57 -9.14
CA SER A 33 -5.91 -9.18 -9.70
C SER A 33 -4.75 -8.18 -9.81
N MET A 34 -5.03 -6.98 -10.34
CA MET A 34 -4.05 -5.90 -10.47
C MET A 34 -3.53 -5.45 -9.10
N MET A 35 -4.41 -5.27 -8.12
CA MET A 35 -4.05 -4.89 -6.76
C MET A 35 -3.16 -5.94 -6.09
N GLN A 36 -3.54 -7.22 -6.17
CA GLN A 36 -2.77 -8.33 -5.61
C GLN A 36 -1.39 -8.48 -6.29
N ALA A 37 -1.32 -8.31 -7.60
CA ALA A 37 -0.07 -8.37 -8.35
C ALA A 37 0.93 -7.32 -7.85
N GLN A 38 0.50 -6.06 -7.72
CA GLN A 38 1.35 -5.00 -7.18
C GLN A 38 1.78 -5.28 -5.74
N LEU A 39 0.84 -5.59 -4.84
CA LEU A 39 1.12 -5.88 -3.42
C LEU A 39 2.17 -6.99 -3.23
N ARG A 40 2.17 -7.99 -4.11
CA ARG A 40 3.09 -9.15 -4.03
C ARG A 40 4.47 -8.90 -4.63
N ARG A 41 4.61 -7.88 -5.48
CA ARG A 41 5.85 -7.58 -6.23
C ARG A 41 6.55 -6.30 -5.81
N ILE A 42 5.84 -5.33 -5.26
CA ILE A 42 6.38 -4.05 -4.84
C ILE A 42 6.32 -3.99 -3.32
N THR A 43 7.50 -3.98 -2.69
CA THR A 43 7.62 -3.94 -1.24
C THR A 43 7.21 -2.56 -0.72
N PHE A 44 6.45 -2.52 0.37
CA PHE A 44 6.32 -1.33 1.18
C PHE A 44 7.65 -1.05 1.89
N GLU A 45 8.24 0.12 1.69
CA GLU A 45 9.55 0.48 2.28
C GLU A 45 9.68 1.97 2.58
N ASN A 46 10.54 2.31 3.55
CA ASN A 46 10.88 3.69 3.92
C ASN A 46 12.39 3.98 3.87
N LEU A 47 13.14 3.32 2.97
CA LEU A 47 14.59 3.46 2.84
C LEU A 47 15.01 4.92 2.60
N ASP A 48 14.27 5.67 1.79
CA ASP A 48 14.59 7.10 1.56
C ASP A 48 14.42 7.92 2.84
N VAL A 49 13.39 7.63 3.66
CA VAL A 49 13.21 8.30 4.96
C VAL A 49 14.35 7.97 5.91
N GLN A 50 14.77 6.70 5.96
CA GLN A 50 15.92 6.25 6.75
C GLN A 50 17.25 6.86 6.25
N ALA A 51 17.31 7.26 4.98
CA ALA A 51 18.42 8.02 4.40
C ALA A 51 18.28 9.56 4.60
N GLY A 52 17.31 10.02 5.40
CA GLY A 52 17.09 11.44 5.70
C GLY A 52 16.45 12.23 4.55
N LYS A 53 15.83 11.55 3.59
CA LYS A 53 15.17 12.19 2.44
C LYS A 53 13.67 12.29 2.67
N ILE A 54 13.10 13.37 2.14
CA ILE A 54 11.65 13.49 1.98
C ILE A 54 11.25 12.63 0.78
N VAL A 55 10.21 11.82 0.95
CA VAL A 55 9.71 11.00 -0.14
C VAL A 55 9.08 11.90 -1.20
N SER A 56 9.38 11.64 -2.47
CA SER A 56 8.87 12.46 -3.55
C SER A 56 7.38 12.24 -3.77
N LEU A 57 6.66 13.34 -4.03
CA LEU A 57 5.31 13.32 -4.58
C LEU A 57 5.28 13.68 -6.07
N VAL A 58 6.44 13.79 -6.72
CA VAL A 58 6.50 14.02 -8.16
C VAL A 58 6.19 12.70 -8.87
N PRO A 59 5.11 12.63 -9.69
CA PRO A 59 4.69 11.39 -10.34
C PRO A 59 5.81 10.70 -11.12
N GLU A 60 6.59 11.48 -11.87
CA GLU A 60 7.69 10.98 -12.68
C GLU A 60 8.81 10.35 -11.84
N GLU A 61 9.10 10.92 -10.67
CA GLU A 61 10.12 10.40 -9.75
C GLU A 61 9.67 9.08 -9.12
N ILE A 62 8.37 8.95 -8.79
CA ILE A 62 7.77 7.70 -8.31
C ILE A 62 7.92 6.59 -9.36
N VAL A 63 7.63 6.89 -10.63
CA VAL A 63 7.77 5.92 -11.73
C VAL A 63 9.23 5.52 -11.92
N SER A 64 10.14 6.49 -12.00
CA SER A 64 11.57 6.23 -12.18
C SER A 64 12.15 5.40 -11.04
N LYS A 65 11.69 5.65 -9.81
CA LYS A 65 12.09 4.90 -8.63
C LYS A 65 11.55 3.47 -8.64
N ILE A 66 10.24 3.29 -8.80
CA ILE A 66 9.57 2.02 -8.51
C ILE A 66 9.47 1.11 -9.72
N VAL A 67 9.19 1.67 -10.90
CA VAL A 67 9.09 0.92 -12.16
C VAL A 67 10.47 0.83 -12.81
N GLY A 68 11.19 1.95 -12.88
CA GLY A 68 12.45 2.06 -13.59
C GLY A 68 12.30 2.02 -15.11
N ALA A 69 13.42 2.18 -15.81
CA ALA A 69 13.43 2.24 -17.28
C ALA A 69 13.05 0.91 -17.97
N ASP A 70 13.19 -0.22 -17.27
CA ASP A 70 12.99 -1.57 -17.82
C ASP A 70 11.86 -2.35 -17.13
N GLY A 71 11.16 -1.74 -16.16
CA GLY A 71 10.13 -2.40 -15.36
C GLY A 71 10.68 -3.38 -14.33
N GLN A 72 11.96 -3.31 -13.95
CA GLN A 72 12.61 -4.24 -13.02
C GLN A 72 13.30 -3.56 -11.84
N ALA A 73 13.02 -2.27 -11.60
CA ALA A 73 13.62 -1.54 -10.49
C ALA A 73 13.43 -2.26 -9.15
N LYS A 74 14.52 -2.31 -8.36
CA LYS A 74 14.61 -2.99 -7.06
C LYS A 74 14.34 -2.01 -5.91
N ARG A 75 13.28 -1.23 -6.06
CA ARG A 75 12.79 -0.27 -5.07
C ARG A 75 11.29 -0.44 -4.87
N GLY A 76 10.81 0.07 -3.75
CA GLY A 76 9.41 0.14 -3.40
C GLY A 76 9.05 1.55 -3.00
N GLY A 77 8.14 1.69 -2.05
CA GLY A 77 7.85 2.97 -1.42
C GLY A 77 6.84 2.79 -0.30
N TYR A 78 6.42 3.87 0.33
CA TYR A 78 5.30 3.82 1.29
C TYR A 78 3.99 4.36 0.66
N CYS A 79 3.02 4.73 1.49
CA CYS A 79 1.64 4.93 1.05
C CYS A 79 1.45 5.84 -0.16
N TYR A 80 2.09 7.02 -0.19
CA TYR A 80 1.91 7.97 -1.30
C TYR A 80 2.45 7.41 -2.61
N GLU A 81 3.61 6.78 -2.60
CA GLU A 81 4.25 6.26 -3.81
C GLU A 81 3.52 5.03 -4.34
N LEU A 82 3.12 4.10 -3.45
CA LEU A 82 2.44 2.87 -3.85
C LEU A 82 1.02 3.11 -4.35
N ASN A 83 0.25 3.96 -3.64
CA ASN A 83 -1.10 4.32 -4.08
C ASN A 83 -1.07 5.30 -5.25
N GLY A 84 -0.08 6.19 -5.33
CA GLY A 84 0.15 7.06 -6.49
C GLY A 84 0.49 6.26 -7.75
N LEU A 85 1.34 5.24 -7.66
CA LEU A 85 1.65 4.35 -8.78
C LEU A 85 0.41 3.61 -9.28
N PHE A 86 -0.41 3.10 -8.36
CA PHE A 86 -1.67 2.45 -8.71
C PHE A 86 -2.66 3.44 -9.35
N ALA A 87 -2.71 4.69 -8.86
CA ALA A 87 -3.51 5.77 -9.44
C ALA A 87 -3.11 6.07 -10.90
N MET A 88 -1.81 6.04 -11.21
CA MET A 88 -1.31 6.21 -12.58
C MET A 88 -1.77 5.06 -13.49
N ALA A 89 -1.72 3.82 -13.01
CA ALA A 89 -2.24 2.66 -13.74
C ALA A 89 -3.75 2.76 -14.01
N LEU A 90 -4.54 3.13 -13.00
CA LEU A 90 -5.98 3.37 -13.15
C LEU A 90 -6.26 4.50 -14.16
N THR A 91 -5.46 5.56 -14.14
CA THR A 91 -5.57 6.68 -15.09
C THR A 91 -5.31 6.23 -16.53
N ALA A 92 -4.25 5.44 -16.75
CA ALA A 92 -3.91 4.89 -18.06
C ALA A 92 -4.98 3.93 -18.60
N LEU A 93 -5.65 3.20 -17.69
CA LEU A 93 -6.78 2.32 -18.00
C LEU A 93 -8.13 3.06 -18.07
N GLN A 94 -8.14 4.37 -17.86
CA GLN A 94 -9.35 5.22 -17.85
C GLN A 94 -10.41 4.77 -16.80
N ILE A 95 -9.95 4.16 -15.71
CA ILE A 95 -10.83 3.73 -14.61
C ILE A 95 -11.04 4.90 -13.65
N PRO A 96 -12.30 5.29 -13.34
CA PRO A 96 -12.56 6.39 -12.43
C PRO A 96 -12.13 6.06 -11.00
N TYR A 97 -11.46 7.01 -10.34
CA TYR A 97 -11.13 6.93 -8.93
C TYR A 97 -10.98 8.33 -8.34
N PHE A 98 -10.90 8.40 -7.02
CA PHE A 98 -10.44 9.58 -6.29
C PHE A 98 -9.63 9.16 -5.06
N PHE A 99 -8.78 10.05 -4.55
CA PHE A 99 -8.03 9.80 -3.33
C PHE A 99 -8.87 10.13 -2.10
N VAL A 100 -8.61 9.42 -1.00
CA VAL A 100 -9.16 9.73 0.32
C VAL A 100 -8.03 9.84 1.34
N ALA A 101 -8.16 10.79 2.25
CA ALA A 101 -7.23 10.98 3.35
C ALA A 101 -7.65 10.15 4.56
N CYS A 102 -6.76 9.24 4.98
CA CYS A 102 -7.02 8.23 5.98
C CYS A 102 -6.29 8.56 7.28
N ARG A 103 -6.94 8.30 8.41
CA ARG A 103 -6.37 8.41 9.76
C ARG A 103 -5.98 7.02 10.26
N PRO A 104 -4.69 6.73 10.47
CA PRO A 104 -4.26 5.52 11.19
C PRO A 104 -4.86 5.47 12.61
N MET A 105 -5.40 4.31 13.00
CA MET A 105 -6.14 4.10 14.25
C MET A 105 -5.56 3.00 15.14
N PHE A 106 -4.51 2.31 14.70
CA PHE A 106 -3.84 1.27 15.49
C PHE A 106 -2.86 1.83 16.54
N TYR A 107 -2.76 3.16 16.65
CA TYR A 107 -1.98 3.82 17.70
C TYR A 107 -2.85 4.08 18.94
N PRO A 108 -2.25 4.06 20.15
CA PRO A 108 -2.99 4.36 21.39
C PRO A 108 -3.52 5.81 21.42
N MET A 109 -2.84 6.73 20.72
CA MET A 109 -3.22 8.13 20.62
C MET A 109 -3.77 8.46 19.24
N ARG A 110 -4.79 9.34 19.20
CA ARG A 110 -5.37 9.83 17.95
C ARG A 110 -4.31 10.55 17.10
N ARG A 111 -4.15 10.12 15.85
CA ARG A 111 -3.21 10.70 14.87
C ARG A 111 -3.92 11.61 13.85
N PRO A 112 -3.20 12.51 13.16
CA PRO A 112 -3.72 13.20 11.98
C PRO A 112 -4.01 12.23 10.81
N LYS A 113 -4.68 12.72 9.76
CA LYS A 113 -4.86 11.96 8.52
C LYS A 113 -3.51 11.89 7.78
N THR A 114 -2.71 10.87 8.06
CA THR A 114 -1.35 10.71 7.51
C THR A 114 -1.24 9.56 6.53
N HIS A 115 -2.35 8.92 6.20
CA HIS A 115 -2.40 7.85 5.21
C HIS A 115 -3.24 8.27 4.00
N MET A 116 -3.00 7.65 2.86
CA MET A 116 -3.72 7.87 1.60
C MET A 116 -4.24 6.52 1.12
N ALA A 117 -5.49 6.46 0.71
CA ALA A 117 -6.05 5.33 -0.04
C ALA A 117 -6.80 5.84 -1.29
N LEU A 118 -7.30 4.92 -2.11
CA LEU A 118 -8.11 5.24 -3.27
C LEU A 118 -9.52 4.69 -3.10
N VAL A 119 -10.49 5.40 -3.68
CA VAL A 119 -11.83 4.87 -3.95
C VAL A 119 -11.97 4.72 -5.46
N VAL A 120 -12.13 3.48 -5.93
CA VAL A 120 -12.22 3.13 -7.35
C VAL A 120 -13.66 2.78 -7.70
N THR A 121 -14.15 3.28 -8.83
CA THR A 121 -15.52 3.03 -9.29
C THR A 121 -15.51 2.00 -10.43
N ILE A 122 -16.24 0.90 -10.24
CA ILE A 122 -16.47 -0.13 -11.27
C ILE A 122 -17.98 -0.31 -11.42
N GLY A 123 -18.52 0.03 -12.60
CA GLY A 123 -19.96 0.06 -12.80
C GLY A 123 -20.65 1.03 -11.83
N ALA A 124 -21.61 0.52 -11.05
CA ALA A 124 -22.32 1.28 -10.02
C ALA A 124 -21.71 1.18 -8.62
N GLU A 125 -20.67 0.35 -8.43
CA GLU A 125 -20.06 0.08 -7.14
C GLU A 125 -18.77 0.88 -6.94
N ARG A 126 -18.48 1.22 -5.70
CA ARG A 126 -17.22 1.84 -5.28
C ARG A 126 -16.46 0.92 -4.35
N TYR A 127 -15.16 0.83 -4.57
CA TYR A 127 -14.26 -0.02 -3.82
C TYR A 127 -13.20 0.82 -3.12
N LEU A 128 -12.98 0.56 -1.84
CA LEU A 128 -11.73 0.96 -1.19
C LEU A 128 -10.60 0.12 -1.80
N CYS A 129 -9.54 0.80 -2.22
CA CYS A 129 -8.28 0.19 -2.65
C CYS A 129 -7.13 0.84 -1.89
N ASP A 130 -6.21 0.03 -1.38
CA ASP A 130 -5.05 0.50 -0.66
C ASP A 130 -3.89 -0.48 -0.79
N LEU A 131 -2.82 -0.02 -1.40
CA LEU A 131 -1.60 -0.77 -1.67
C LEU A 131 -0.44 -0.30 -0.81
N GLY A 132 -0.72 0.60 0.15
CA GLY A 132 0.27 1.44 0.79
C GLY A 132 0.25 1.45 2.32
N PHE A 133 -0.63 0.67 2.96
CA PHE A 133 -0.75 0.70 4.43
C PHE A 133 0.37 -0.02 5.18
N GLY A 134 0.96 -1.06 4.57
CA GLY A 134 1.97 -1.90 5.20
C GLY A 134 1.42 -3.23 5.72
N SER A 135 1.59 -3.50 7.03
CA SER A 135 1.54 -4.86 7.63
C SER A 135 0.17 -5.52 7.50
N TYR A 136 -0.79 -5.05 8.28
CA TYR A 136 -2.19 -5.44 8.20
C TYR A 136 -2.93 -4.54 7.19
N GLY A 137 -2.30 -4.32 6.03
CA GLY A 137 -2.94 -3.68 4.88
C GLY A 137 -3.85 -4.66 4.16
N MET A 138 -4.99 -4.17 3.67
CA MET A 138 -5.90 -4.96 2.84
C MET A 138 -5.19 -5.50 1.59
N ARG A 139 -5.56 -6.72 1.17
CA ARG A 139 -4.94 -7.47 0.08
C ARG A 139 -5.81 -7.54 -1.18
N ALA A 140 -7.06 -7.13 -1.08
CA ALA A 140 -8.01 -7.06 -2.19
C ALA A 140 -8.97 -5.88 -1.97
N PRO A 141 -9.61 -5.36 -3.04
CA PRO A 141 -10.58 -4.27 -2.93
C PRO A 141 -11.74 -4.63 -2.01
N LEU A 142 -12.28 -3.66 -1.29
CA LEU A 142 -13.48 -3.84 -0.46
C LEU A 142 -14.60 -2.93 -0.97
N ALA A 143 -15.74 -3.52 -1.33
CA ALA A 143 -16.90 -2.75 -1.77
C ALA A 143 -17.45 -1.90 -0.62
N LEU A 144 -17.69 -0.61 -0.86
CA LEU A 144 -18.20 0.32 0.15
C LEU A 144 -19.65 0.00 0.56
N SER A 145 -20.38 -0.77 -0.25
CA SER A 145 -21.71 -1.31 0.08
C SER A 145 -21.67 -2.47 1.09
N GLN A 146 -20.53 -3.15 1.25
CA GLN A 146 -20.38 -4.36 2.07
C GLN A 146 -19.93 -4.04 3.50
N VAL A 147 -20.57 -3.06 4.14
CA VAL A 147 -20.28 -2.66 5.51
C VAL A 147 -20.66 -3.77 6.50
N ASN A 148 -19.83 -3.98 7.51
CA ASN A 148 -19.91 -4.99 8.55
C ASN A 148 -19.83 -6.45 8.05
N LEU A 149 -19.41 -6.67 6.81
CA LEU A 149 -19.19 -8.01 6.26
C LEU A 149 -17.71 -8.38 6.29
N PRO A 150 -17.28 -9.36 7.11
CA PRO A 150 -15.93 -9.92 7.02
C PRO A 150 -15.64 -10.50 5.64
N GLN A 151 -14.50 -10.12 5.07
CA GLN A 151 -13.99 -10.61 3.80
C GLN A 151 -12.66 -11.32 4.03
N GLN A 152 -12.59 -12.59 3.63
CA GLN A 152 -11.34 -13.35 3.64
C GLN A 152 -10.43 -12.85 2.53
N GLN A 153 -9.18 -12.51 2.86
CA GLN A 153 -8.17 -12.10 1.89
C GLN A 153 -6.86 -12.84 2.19
N ASP A 154 -6.56 -13.86 1.39
CA ASP A 154 -5.54 -14.86 1.69
C ASP A 154 -5.78 -15.48 3.09
N PHE A 155 -4.85 -15.31 4.05
CA PHE A 155 -4.96 -15.82 5.43
C PHE A 155 -5.43 -14.76 6.45
N ASP A 156 -5.64 -13.51 6.03
CA ASP A 156 -6.13 -12.43 6.89
C ASP A 156 -7.62 -12.17 6.60
N GLN A 157 -8.37 -11.61 7.57
CA GLN A 157 -9.72 -11.10 7.33
C GLN A 157 -9.78 -9.59 7.54
N PHE A 158 -10.55 -8.94 6.67
CA PHE A 158 -10.80 -7.51 6.73
C PHE A 158 -12.29 -7.22 6.68
N ARG A 159 -12.71 -6.10 7.27
CA ARG A 159 -14.06 -5.58 7.09
C ARG A 159 -14.06 -4.06 7.10
N LEU A 160 -15.06 -3.48 6.46
CA LEU A 160 -15.42 -2.09 6.66
C LEU A 160 -16.47 -2.01 7.77
N THR A 161 -16.38 -0.99 8.62
CA THR A 161 -17.48 -0.56 9.48
C THR A 161 -17.82 0.90 9.16
N MET A 162 -19.02 1.34 9.50
CA MET A 162 -19.48 2.73 9.30
C MET A 162 -20.10 3.25 10.60
N PRO A 163 -19.27 3.63 11.61
CA PRO A 163 -19.76 4.07 12.91
C PRO A 163 -20.66 5.31 12.84
N THR A 164 -20.40 6.19 11.88
CA THR A 164 -21.21 7.37 11.55
C THR A 164 -21.45 7.39 10.04
N PRO A 165 -22.62 7.85 9.56
CA PRO A 165 -22.92 7.84 8.13
C PRO A 165 -21.86 8.57 7.32
N GLY A 166 -21.22 7.86 6.37
CA GLY A 166 -20.17 8.41 5.51
C GLY A 166 -18.75 8.35 6.07
N ASP A 167 -18.58 7.99 7.34
CA ASP A 167 -17.27 7.71 7.94
C ASP A 167 -17.04 6.21 8.00
N TYR A 168 -16.05 5.74 7.25
CA TYR A 168 -15.67 4.34 7.17
C TYR A 168 -14.47 4.05 8.08
N VAL A 169 -14.40 2.83 8.58
CA VAL A 169 -13.21 2.29 9.25
C VAL A 169 -12.86 0.94 8.67
N LEU A 170 -11.63 0.79 8.18
CA LEU A 170 -11.07 -0.51 7.86
C LEU A 170 -10.62 -1.19 9.15
N GLN A 171 -11.07 -2.41 9.37
CA GLN A 171 -10.60 -3.27 10.46
C GLN A 171 -9.97 -4.54 9.88
N ALA A 172 -8.94 -5.01 10.57
CA ALA A 172 -8.34 -6.32 10.34
C ALA A 172 -8.65 -7.22 11.55
N GLU A 173 -8.86 -8.50 11.30
CA GLU A 173 -8.92 -9.52 12.36
C GLU A 173 -7.49 -9.90 12.75
N ILE A 174 -7.19 -9.81 14.05
CA ILE A 174 -5.88 -10.10 14.63
C ILE A 174 -6.13 -10.83 15.95
N ASP A 175 -5.67 -12.08 16.04
CA ASP A 175 -5.76 -12.92 17.25
C ASP A 175 -7.18 -12.97 17.85
N GLY A 176 -8.20 -13.17 17.01
CA GLY A 176 -9.61 -13.22 17.41
C GLY A 176 -10.29 -11.86 17.54
N ASN A 177 -9.58 -10.75 17.34
CA ASN A 177 -10.06 -9.40 17.62
C ASN A 177 -10.07 -8.51 16.39
N TRP A 178 -11.14 -7.71 16.23
CA TRP A 178 -11.21 -6.70 15.18
C TRP A 178 -10.46 -5.44 15.60
N VAL A 179 -9.31 -5.20 14.97
CA VAL A 179 -8.46 -4.03 15.23
C VAL A 179 -8.64 -2.99 14.13
N SER A 180 -8.99 -1.77 14.53
CA SER A 180 -9.12 -0.64 13.61
C SER A 180 -7.77 -0.24 13.03
N GLN A 181 -7.66 -0.34 11.70
CA GLN A 181 -6.45 -0.01 10.95
C GLN A 181 -6.43 1.49 10.63
N PHE A 182 -7.43 1.97 9.89
CA PHE A 182 -7.60 3.39 9.62
C PHE A 182 -9.06 3.76 9.37
N GLY A 183 -9.39 5.03 9.61
CA GLY A 183 -10.68 5.62 9.26
C GLY A 183 -10.57 6.65 8.15
N PHE A 184 -11.61 6.77 7.33
CA PHE A 184 -11.68 7.71 6.20
C PHE A 184 -13.12 8.14 5.93
N ASP A 185 -13.28 9.31 5.33
CA ASP A 185 -14.53 9.77 4.75
C ASP A 185 -14.43 9.73 3.22
N LEU A 186 -15.54 9.95 2.51
CA LEU A 186 -15.57 9.97 1.05
C LEU A 186 -15.31 11.36 0.46
N HIS A 187 -14.72 12.28 1.22
CA HIS A 187 -14.32 13.57 0.69
C HIS A 187 -13.10 13.38 -0.22
N PRO A 188 -13.18 13.75 -1.52
CA PRO A 188 -12.03 13.65 -2.40
C PRO A 188 -10.89 14.51 -1.89
N ALA A 189 -9.70 13.93 -1.79
CA ALA A 189 -8.46 14.65 -1.55
C ALA A 189 -7.73 14.88 -2.87
N GLU A 190 -7.10 16.03 -3.01
CA GLU A 190 -6.20 16.30 -4.12
C GLU A 190 -4.81 15.76 -3.82
N TRP A 191 -4.04 15.44 -4.86
CA TRP A 191 -2.68 14.91 -4.69
C TRP A 191 -1.79 15.84 -3.85
N ILE A 192 -1.97 17.16 -4.00
CA ILE A 192 -1.22 18.18 -3.25
C ILE A 192 -1.54 18.19 -1.75
N ASP A 193 -2.74 17.75 -1.35
CA ASP A 193 -3.17 17.73 0.06
C ASP A 193 -2.34 16.77 0.91
N PHE A 194 -1.65 15.82 0.27
CA PHE A 194 -0.79 14.87 0.94
C PHE A 194 0.61 15.42 1.24
N MET A 195 0.98 16.59 0.70
CA MET A 195 2.30 17.20 0.95
C MET A 195 2.60 17.40 2.45
N PRO A 196 1.70 17.97 3.29
CA PRO A 196 1.98 18.14 4.71
C PRO A 196 2.11 16.80 5.46
N ALA A 197 1.26 15.82 5.11
CA ALA A 197 1.28 14.49 5.72
C ALA A 197 2.55 13.71 5.33
N ASN A 198 2.98 13.82 4.07
CA ASN A 198 4.25 13.30 3.58
C ASN A 198 5.42 13.90 4.35
N TYR A 199 5.49 15.23 4.42
CA TYR A 199 6.56 15.91 5.14
C TYR A 199 6.63 15.44 6.61
N LEU A 200 5.49 15.37 7.29
CA LEU A 200 5.42 14.85 8.66
C LEU A 200 5.95 13.42 8.74
N ASN A 201 5.45 12.51 7.89
CA ASN A 201 5.87 11.11 7.87
C ASN A 201 7.36 10.95 7.58
N SER A 202 7.93 11.77 6.71
CA SER A 202 9.34 11.68 6.30
C SER A 202 10.34 12.39 7.22
N THR A 203 9.90 13.31 8.09
CA THR A 203 10.84 14.17 8.83
C THR A 203 10.61 14.23 10.34
N HIS A 204 9.39 14.00 10.81
CA HIS A 204 9.07 14.25 12.20
C HIS A 204 9.60 13.12 13.10
N PRO A 205 10.37 13.40 14.17
CA PRO A 205 11.08 12.40 14.97
C PRO A 205 10.16 11.39 15.66
N ASP A 206 8.89 11.75 15.87
CA ASP A 206 7.88 10.88 16.50
C ASP A 206 7.14 9.94 15.52
N THR A 207 7.49 9.95 14.24
CA THR A 207 6.90 9.02 13.28
C THR A 207 7.68 7.72 13.26
N VAL A 208 6.96 6.61 13.13
CA VAL A 208 7.59 5.29 13.05
C VAL A 208 8.52 5.18 11.83
N PHE A 209 8.22 5.94 10.77
CA PHE A 209 9.02 5.97 9.54
C PHE A 209 10.40 6.62 9.72
N VAL A 210 10.53 7.59 10.64
CA VAL A 210 11.83 8.17 10.99
C VAL A 210 12.53 7.30 12.03
N GLN A 211 11.79 6.75 13.00
CA GLN A 211 12.36 5.98 14.10
C GLN A 211 12.86 4.58 13.71
N LYS A 212 12.26 3.95 12.70
CA LYS A 212 12.51 2.55 12.37
C LYS A 212 12.55 2.31 10.87
N LEU A 213 13.45 1.42 10.46
CA LEU A 213 13.37 0.76 9.16
C LEU A 213 12.10 -0.09 9.12
N LEU A 214 11.26 0.12 8.11
CA LEU A 214 10.01 -0.60 7.90
C LEU A 214 9.97 -1.13 6.48
N LEU A 215 9.98 -2.46 6.34
CA LEU A 215 9.84 -3.14 5.07
C LEU A 215 8.75 -4.19 5.18
N ILE A 216 7.83 -4.23 4.23
CA ILE A 216 6.70 -5.15 4.28
C ILE A 216 6.42 -5.65 2.88
N ARG A 217 6.54 -6.96 2.70
CA ARG A 217 6.21 -7.65 1.45
C ARG A 217 5.09 -8.62 1.69
N GLN A 218 3.98 -8.41 0.98
CA GLN A 218 2.86 -9.34 0.97
C GLN A 218 3.17 -10.51 0.03
N HIS A 219 2.68 -11.69 0.36
CA HIS A 219 2.69 -12.87 -0.53
C HIS A 219 1.42 -13.68 -0.30
N ALA A 220 1.11 -14.61 -1.21
CA ALA A 220 -0.15 -15.38 -1.15
C ALA A 220 -0.33 -16.18 0.15
N GLN A 221 0.78 -16.52 0.83
CA GLN A 221 0.74 -17.26 2.08
C GLN A 221 0.76 -16.37 3.34
N GLY A 222 0.88 -15.04 3.20
CA GLY A 222 0.96 -14.12 4.33
C GLY A 222 1.84 -12.90 4.05
N ARG A 223 2.79 -12.60 4.95
CA ARG A 223 3.67 -11.42 4.85
C ARG A 223 5.03 -11.63 5.48
N THR A 224 6.03 -10.98 4.91
CA THR A 224 7.37 -10.83 5.47
C THR A 224 7.59 -9.37 5.83
N MET A 225 8.12 -9.10 7.02
CA MET A 225 8.26 -7.76 7.58
C MET A 225 9.65 -7.58 8.21
N LEU A 226 10.27 -6.43 8.00
CA LEU A 226 11.42 -5.99 8.78
C LEU A 226 11.04 -4.71 9.52
N VAL A 227 11.10 -4.75 10.85
CA VAL A 227 10.83 -3.61 11.72
C VAL A 227 12.07 -3.33 12.58
N GLY A 228 12.79 -2.26 12.25
CA GLY A 228 14.15 -2.05 12.76
C GLY A 228 15.06 -3.19 12.31
N ARG A 229 15.47 -4.05 13.25
CA ARG A 229 16.29 -5.24 13.00
C ARG A 229 15.54 -6.55 13.22
N GLU A 230 14.25 -6.50 13.53
CA GLU A 230 13.43 -7.70 13.71
C GLU A 230 12.80 -8.11 12.38
N LEU A 231 13.26 -9.24 11.83
CA LEU A 231 12.66 -9.89 10.67
C LEU A 231 11.55 -10.83 11.17
N LYS A 232 10.33 -10.58 10.71
CA LYS A 232 9.12 -11.33 11.07
C LYS A 232 8.47 -11.90 9.82
N GLN A 233 8.24 -13.21 9.81
CA GLN A 233 7.59 -13.94 8.73
C GLN A 233 6.30 -14.55 9.26
N SER A 234 5.17 -14.17 8.67
CA SER A 234 3.86 -14.73 8.95
C SER A 234 3.39 -15.51 7.73
N ILE A 235 3.33 -16.84 7.85
CA ILE A 235 2.99 -17.78 6.77
C ILE A 235 1.91 -18.73 7.28
N ALA A 236 0.76 -18.77 6.60
CA ALA A 236 -0.36 -19.67 6.91
C ALA A 236 -0.78 -19.64 8.41
N GLY A 237 -0.83 -18.45 9.00
CA GLY A 237 -1.18 -18.24 10.41
C GLY A 237 -0.05 -18.48 11.41
N VAL A 238 1.10 -19.03 10.98
CA VAL A 238 2.28 -19.23 11.82
C VAL A 238 3.21 -18.03 11.67
N THR A 239 3.63 -17.47 12.79
CA THR A 239 4.54 -16.33 12.82
C THR A 239 5.86 -16.71 13.47
N GLN A 240 6.95 -16.44 12.78
CA GLN A 240 8.32 -16.56 13.31
C GLN A 240 8.99 -15.19 13.27
N SER A 241 9.82 -14.90 14.26
CA SER A 241 10.65 -13.71 14.28
C SER A 241 12.08 -14.03 14.67
N ARG A 242 13.01 -13.25 14.13
CA ARG A 242 14.42 -13.26 14.51
C ARG A 242 15.01 -11.87 14.35
N GLU A 243 16.04 -11.58 15.13
CA GLU A 243 16.84 -10.39 14.93
C GLU A 243 17.86 -10.62 13.80
N ILE A 244 18.18 -9.56 13.06
CA ILE A 244 19.19 -9.58 12.00
C ILE A 244 20.34 -8.64 12.37
N SER A 245 21.56 -9.05 12.06
CA SER A 245 22.74 -8.20 12.19
C SER A 245 22.85 -7.19 11.05
N ASP A 246 23.74 -6.20 11.20
CA ASP A 246 24.05 -5.23 10.15
C ASP A 246 24.63 -5.90 8.90
N ALA A 247 25.45 -6.94 9.08
CA ALA A 247 26.06 -7.70 8.01
C ALA A 247 25.03 -8.47 7.16
N GLU A 248 23.89 -8.85 7.74
CA GLU A 248 22.82 -9.56 7.03
C GLU A 248 21.89 -8.62 6.25
N LEU A 249 21.89 -7.32 6.54
CA LEU A 249 20.87 -6.39 6.06
C LEU A 249 20.76 -6.39 4.53
N ALA A 250 21.88 -6.23 3.82
CA ALA A 250 21.87 -6.20 2.36
C ALA A 250 21.32 -7.49 1.74
N THR A 251 21.69 -8.64 2.32
CA THR A 251 21.18 -9.95 1.89
C THR A 251 19.68 -10.10 2.15
N VAL A 252 19.20 -9.64 3.32
CA VAL A 252 17.77 -9.66 3.66
C VAL A 252 16.96 -8.73 2.75
N LEU A 253 17.45 -7.52 2.50
CA LEU A 253 16.83 -6.57 1.55
C LEU A 253 16.65 -7.21 0.18
N HIS A 254 17.70 -7.87 -0.33
CA HIS A 254 17.66 -8.49 -1.63
C HIS A 254 16.74 -9.73 -1.66
N ASN A 255 16.98 -10.70 -0.79
CA ASN A 255 16.34 -12.01 -0.85
C ASN A 255 14.86 -11.94 -0.45
N GLU A 256 14.56 -11.28 0.66
CA GLU A 256 13.20 -11.27 1.23
C GLU A 256 12.35 -10.18 0.57
N PHE A 257 12.94 -9.01 0.30
CA PHE A 257 12.20 -7.83 -0.14
C PHE A 257 12.39 -7.45 -1.61
N GLY A 258 13.34 -8.06 -2.32
CA GLY A 258 13.65 -7.71 -3.70
C GLY A 258 14.18 -6.28 -3.87
N LEU A 259 14.83 -5.76 -2.83
CA LEU A 259 15.33 -4.39 -2.76
C LEU A 259 16.85 -4.34 -2.89
N VAL A 260 17.35 -3.24 -3.45
CA VAL A 260 18.76 -2.83 -3.37
C VAL A 260 18.82 -1.46 -2.71
N GLN A 261 19.87 -1.21 -1.91
CA GLN A 261 20.11 0.09 -1.30
C GLN A 261 20.50 1.14 -2.33
#